data_AF-A0ABD5S5T6-F1
#
_entry.id   AF-A0ABD5S5T6-F1
#
_cell.length_a   1.000
_cell.length_b   1.000
_cell.length_c   1.000
_cell.angle_alpha   90.00
_cell.angle_beta   90.00
_cell.angle_gamma   90.00
#
_symmetry.space_group_name_H-M   'P 1'
#
loop_
_entity.id
_entity.type
_entity.pdbx_description
1 polymer ?
#
loop_
_entity_poly.entity_id
_entity_poly.type
_entity_poly.pdbx_seq_one_letter_code
_entity_poly.pdbx_strand_id
1 'polypeptide(L)'
;MDPRETLRLAVRSVRAHRLRSTLTVLGVVIGIASVIAFASFGASVRTDVVSQFEGTSANAIYVTPGEGEGGPDDFGGLARPVFTAHDVERLRAVD
;
A
#
# COMPACT_ATOMS: atom_id res chain seq x y z
N MET A 1 17.31 -46.43 24.79
CA MET A 1 16.01 -46.29 24.09
C MET A 1 16.32 -45.89 22.67
N ASP A 2 15.94 -46.72 21.70
CA ASP A 2 16.17 -46.40 20.30
C ASP A 2 15.17 -45.32 19.82
N PRO A 3 15.63 -44.26 19.15
CA PRO A 3 14.76 -43.17 18.69
C PRO A 3 13.67 -43.67 17.72
N ARG A 4 13.93 -44.78 17.01
CA ARG A 4 12.96 -45.45 16.13
C ARG A 4 11.81 -46.10 16.91
N GLU A 5 12.10 -46.68 18.08
CA GLU A 5 11.12 -47.27 18.99
C GLU A 5 10.18 -46.17 19.53
N THR A 6 10.77 -45.05 19.98
CA THR A 6 10.05 -43.90 20.52
C THR A 6 9.11 -43.28 19.48
N LEU A 7 9.58 -43.10 18.23
CA LEU A 7 8.75 -42.58 17.15
C LEU A 7 7.57 -43.50 16.85
N ARG A 8 7.81 -44.82 16.82
CA ARG A 8 6.76 -45.83 16.57
C ARG A 8 5.70 -45.83 17.68
N LEU A 9 6.12 -45.70 18.94
CA LEU A 9 5.22 -45.58 20.11
C LEU A 9 4.41 -44.27 20.07
N ALA A 10 5.04 -43.14 19.72
CA ALA A 10 4.36 -41.86 19.60
C ALA A 10 3.27 -41.89 18.52
N VAL A 11 3.57 -42.42 17.33
CA VAL A 11 2.59 -42.55 16.23
C VAL A 11 1.42 -43.47 16.62
N ARG A 12 1.70 -44.55 17.36
CA ARG A 12 0.67 -45.46 17.89
C ARG A 12 -0.26 -44.74 18.87
N SER A 13 0.31 -43.94 19.78
CA SER A 13 -0.41 -43.12 20.77
C SER A 13 -1.34 -42.09 20.12
N VAL A 14 -0.82 -41.34 19.12
CA VAL A 14 -1.59 -40.34 18.36
C VAL A 14 -2.78 -40.99 17.64
N ARG A 15 -2.58 -42.18 17.05
CA ARG A 15 -3.64 -42.96 16.39
C ARG A 15 -4.68 -43.55 17.34
N ALA A 16 -4.37 -43.74 18.62
CA ALA A 16 -5.33 -44.23 19.62
C ALA A 16 -6.39 -43.17 19.97
N HIS A 17 -6.03 -41.89 19.93
CA HIS A 17 -6.92 -40.76 20.24
C HIS A 17 -7.24 -39.94 18.99
N ARG A 18 -7.82 -40.57 17.96
CA ARG A 18 -8.01 -39.95 16.64
C ARG A 18 -8.72 -38.60 16.70
N LEU A 19 -9.87 -38.50 17.37
CA LEU A 19 -10.67 -37.27 17.48
C LEU A 19 -9.86 -36.10 18.05
N ARG A 20 -9.17 -36.31 19.18
CA ARG A 20 -8.36 -35.26 19.84
C ARG A 20 -7.17 -34.86 18.99
N SER A 21 -6.45 -35.83 18.44
CA SER A 21 -5.29 -35.56 17.58
C SER A 21 -5.67 -34.85 16.29
N THR A 22 -6.77 -35.21 15.65
CA THR A 22 -7.21 -34.51 14.43
C THR A 22 -7.68 -33.10 14.72
N LEU A 23 -8.45 -32.88 15.80
CA LEU A 23 -8.97 -31.54 16.11
C LEU A 23 -7.84 -30.55 16.45
N THR A 24 -6.81 -31.02 17.16
CA THR A 24 -5.64 -30.20 17.52
C THR A 24 -4.80 -29.84 16.30
N VAL A 25 -4.50 -30.82 15.43
CA VAL A 25 -3.79 -30.57 14.17
C VAL A 25 -4.58 -29.64 13.26
N LEU A 26 -5.89 -29.87 13.12
CA LEU A 26 -6.77 -29.04 12.31
C LEU A 26 -6.81 -27.59 12.81
N GLY A 27 -6.92 -27.39 14.13
CA GLY A 27 -6.91 -26.07 14.74
C GLY A 27 -5.63 -25.28 14.45
N VAL A 28 -4.46 -25.93 14.57
CA VAL A 28 -3.17 -25.31 14.24
C VAL A 28 -3.08 -24.97 12.75
N VAL A 29 -3.51 -25.87 11.87
CA VAL A 29 -3.50 -25.64 10.41
C VAL A 29 -4.39 -24.45 10.03
N ILE A 30 -5.64 -24.42 10.51
CA ILE A 30 -6.58 -23.33 10.24
C ILE A 30 -6.07 -22.01 10.84
N GLY A 31 -5.52 -22.06 12.06
CA GLY A 31 -4.99 -20.87 12.74
C GLY A 31 -3.80 -20.25 12.01
N ILE A 32 -2.83 -21.05 11.58
CA ILE A 32 -1.67 -20.55 10.83
C ILE A 32 -2.11 -20.07 9.44
N ALA A 33 -3.01 -20.81 8.78
CA ALA A 33 -3.53 -20.43 7.47
C ALA A 33 -4.25 -19.08 7.49
N SER A 34 -5.11 -18.83 8.50
CA SER A 34 -5.83 -17.55 8.60
C SER A 34 -4.87 -16.39 8.85
N VAL A 35 -3.85 -16.57 9.70
CA VAL A 35 -2.85 -15.54 9.98
C VAL A 35 -2.07 -15.18 8.72
N ILE A 36 -1.60 -16.17 7.95
CA ILE A 36 -0.86 -15.93 6.69
C ILE A 36 -1.75 -15.24 5.66
N ALA A 37 -3.00 -15.70 5.51
CA ALA A 37 -3.96 -15.11 4.58
C ALA A 37 -4.24 -13.63 4.93
N PHE A 38 -4.52 -13.34 6.20
CA PHE A 38 -4.76 -11.96 6.65
C PHE A 38 -3.53 -11.07 6.55
N ALA A 39 -2.33 -11.60 6.85
CA ALA A 39 -1.10 -10.83 6.72
C ALA A 39 -0.86 -10.42 5.25
N SER A 40 -1.07 -11.36 4.32
CA SER A 40 -0.93 -11.11 2.88
C SER A 40 -2.00 -10.14 2.38
N PHE A 41 -3.25 -10.34 2.79
CA PHE A 41 -4.36 -9.45 2.46
C PHE A 41 -4.14 -8.03 2.98
N GLY A 42 -3.71 -7.88 4.23
CA GLY A 42 -3.44 -6.56 4.84
C GLY A 42 -2.32 -5.80 4.11
N ALA A 43 -1.27 -6.50 3.70
CA ALA A 43 -0.20 -5.91 2.89
C ALA A 43 -0.70 -5.47 1.50
N SER A 44 -1.56 -6.28 0.86
CA SER A 44 -2.19 -5.93 -0.41
C SER A 44 -3.06 -4.69 -0.29
N VAL A 45 -3.99 -4.67 0.67
CA VAL A 45 -4.89 -3.53 0.90
C VAL A 45 -4.11 -2.25 1.18
N ARG A 46 -3.05 -2.33 1.99
CA ARG A 46 -2.17 -1.18 2.25
C ARG A 46 -1.56 -0.63 0.96
N THR A 47 -1.07 -1.53 0.10
CA THR A 47 -0.46 -1.15 -1.19
C THR A 47 -1.50 -0.53 -2.12
N ASP A 48 -2.69 -1.12 -2.21
CA ASP A 48 -3.78 -0.63 -3.05
C ASP A 48 -4.20 0.78 -2.62
N VAL A 49 -4.35 1.01 -1.31
CA VAL A 49 -4.70 2.32 -0.76
C VAL A 49 -3.60 3.34 -1.02
N VAL A 50 -2.33 3.00 -0.75
CA VAL A 50 -1.20 3.90 -1.01
C VAL A 50 -1.11 4.27 -2.49
N SER A 51 -1.26 3.30 -3.40
CA SER A 51 -1.19 3.54 -4.85
C SER A 51 -2.27 4.51 -5.36
N GLN A 52 -3.46 4.50 -4.75
CA GLN A 52 -4.53 5.45 -5.09
C GLN A 52 -4.19 6.88 -4.67
N PHE A 53 -3.46 7.04 -3.56
CA PHE A 53 -3.04 8.35 -3.06
C PHE A 53 -1.73 8.85 -3.67
N GLU A 54 -0.82 7.96 -4.10
CA GLU A 54 0.41 8.32 -4.82
C GLU A 54 0.11 9.07 -6.12
N GLY A 55 -0.95 8.68 -6.85
CA GLY A 55 -1.41 9.40 -8.04
C GLY A 55 -2.00 10.79 -7.76
N THR A 56 -2.39 11.07 -6.50
CA THR A 56 -3.10 12.31 -6.12
C THR A 56 -2.21 13.31 -5.38
N SER A 57 -1.14 12.89 -4.70
CA SER A 57 -0.44 13.77 -3.74
C SER A 57 1.09 13.66 -3.66
N ALA A 58 1.80 13.18 -4.68
CA ALA A 58 3.27 13.18 -4.59
C ALA A 58 3.91 14.57 -4.86
N ASN A 59 3.36 15.39 -5.76
CA ASN A 59 3.91 16.74 -6.05
C ASN A 59 2.91 17.64 -6.83
N ALA A 60 1.70 17.86 -6.33
CA ALA A 60 0.71 18.68 -7.04
C ALA A 60 0.83 20.16 -6.64
N ILE A 61 1.53 20.96 -7.46
CA ILE A 61 1.61 22.42 -7.31
C ILE A 61 0.46 23.07 -8.08
N TYR A 62 -0.52 23.64 -7.38
CA TYR A 62 -1.60 24.42 -7.97
C TYR A 62 -1.18 25.88 -8.10
N VAL A 63 -1.00 26.35 -9.34
CA VAL A 63 -0.68 27.75 -9.62
C VAL A 63 -1.94 28.44 -10.16
N THR A 64 -2.46 29.39 -9.38
CA THR A 64 -3.56 30.26 -9.81
C THR A 64 -2.99 31.62 -10.21
N PRO A 65 -3.43 32.22 -11.33
CA PRO A 65 -3.09 33.61 -11.61
C PRO A 65 -3.79 34.46 -10.57
N GLY A 66 -3.05 35.31 -9.85
CA GLY A 66 -3.70 36.39 -9.11
C GLY A 66 -4.35 37.33 -10.11
N GLU A 67 -5.58 37.77 -9.86
CA GLU A 67 -6.17 38.90 -10.58
C GLU A 67 -5.15 40.03 -10.61
N GLY A 68 -4.61 40.32 -11.79
CA GLY A 68 -3.62 41.36 -11.96
C GLY A 68 -4.20 42.66 -11.46
N GLU A 69 -3.64 43.18 -10.37
CA GLU A 69 -3.90 44.53 -9.92
C GLU A 69 -3.22 45.46 -10.94
N GLY A 70 -3.95 45.70 -12.03
CA GLY A 70 -3.51 46.52 -13.15
C GLY A 70 -3.21 47.92 -12.65
N GLY A 71 -1.92 48.27 -12.64
CA GLY A 71 -1.47 49.64 -12.41
C GLY A 71 -1.99 50.58 -13.50
N PRO A 72 -2.02 51.90 -13.25
CA PRO A 72 -2.62 52.92 -14.14
C PRO A 72 -2.00 53.04 -15.54
N ASP A 73 -0.95 52.25 -15.82
CA ASP A 73 -0.10 52.25 -17.01
C ASP A 73 -0.40 51.11 -18.01
N ASP A 74 -1.46 50.31 -17.80
CA ASP A 74 -1.89 49.25 -18.74
C ASP A 74 -2.65 49.83 -19.97
N PHE A 75 -1.88 50.41 -20.89
CA PHE A 75 -2.37 50.90 -22.18
C PHE A 75 -2.58 49.73 -23.16
N GLY A 76 -3.82 49.24 -23.19
CA GLY A 76 -4.33 48.37 -24.23
C GLY A 76 -4.45 46.93 -23.77
N GLY A 77 -5.70 46.51 -23.54
CA GLY A 77 -6.12 45.16 -23.14
C GLY A 77 -5.83 44.06 -24.16
N LEU A 78 -4.60 44.00 -24.65
CA LEU A 78 -4.02 42.83 -25.26
C LEU A 78 -3.65 41.90 -24.11
N ALA A 79 -4.57 40.97 -23.83
CA ALA A 79 -4.43 39.89 -22.88
C ALA A 79 -3.00 39.32 -22.85
N ARG A 80 -2.16 39.85 -21.95
CA ARG A 80 -0.86 39.23 -21.68
C ARG A 80 -1.18 37.94 -20.93
N PRO A 81 -0.83 36.76 -21.47
CA PRO A 81 -1.07 35.53 -20.76
C PRO A 81 -0.28 35.57 -19.45
N VAL A 82 -1.00 35.47 -18.32
CA VAL A 82 -0.42 35.55 -16.96
C VAL A 82 0.62 34.46 -16.73
N PHE A 83 0.52 33.35 -17.46
CA PHE A 83 1.54 32.30 -17.52
C PHE A 83 2.03 32.11 -18.95
N THR A 84 3.34 32.06 -19.10
CA THR A 84 4.00 31.79 -20.37
C THR A 84 4.62 30.39 -20.40
N ALA A 85 4.91 29.87 -21.58
CA ALA A 85 5.62 28.60 -21.73
C ALA A 85 7.01 28.62 -21.06
N HIS A 86 7.62 29.80 -20.90
CA HIS A 86 8.89 29.97 -20.20
C HIS A 86 8.75 29.68 -18.70
N ASP A 87 7.61 30.04 -18.09
CA ASP A 87 7.36 29.84 -16.66
C ASP A 87 7.18 28.35 -16.33
N VAL A 88 6.52 27.60 -17.24
CA VAL A 88 6.37 26.14 -17.13
C VAL A 88 7.72 25.42 -17.21
N GLU A 89 8.62 25.86 -18.10
CA GLU A 89 9.95 25.26 -18.25
C GLU A 89 10.81 25.49 -17.00
N ARG A 90 10.72 26.66 -16.38
CA ARG A 90 11.44 26.95 -15.13
C ARG A 90 10.94 26.13 -13.94
N LEU A 91 9.64 25.91 -13.83
CA LEU A 91 9.07 25.09 -12.76
C LEU A 91 9.49 23.61 -12.89
N ARG A 92 9.66 23.11 -14.12
CA ARG A 92 10.18 21.75 -14.36
C ARG A 92 11.67 21.60 -14.05
N ALA A 93 12.44 22.68 -14.14
CA ALA A 93 13.89 22.65 -13.87
C ALA A 93 14.25 22.75 -12.37
N VAL A 94 13.27 22.92 -11.49
CA VAL A 94 13.44 23.02 -10.03
C VAL A 94 13.24 21.67 -9.31
N ASP A 95 12.74 20.65 -10.02
CA ASP A 95 12.76 19.24 -9.59
C ASP A 95 14.13 18.58 -9.89
#